data_AF-A0A925XH63-F1
#
_entry.id   AF-A0A925XH63-F1
#
_cell.length_a   1.000
_cell.length_b   1.000
_cell.length_c   1.000
_cell.angle_alpha   90.00
_cell.angle_beta   90.00
_cell.angle_gamma   90.00
#
_symmetry.space_group_name_H-M   'P 1'
#
loop_
_entity.id
_entity.type
_entity.pdbx_description
1 polymer ?
#
loop_
_entity_poly.entity_id
_entity_poly.type
_entity_poly.pdbx_seq_one_letter_code
_entity_poly.pdbx_strand_id
1 'polypeptide(L)'
;MSGLHVGRIVLSESVPLCLSWAAAVSLWLWATWRGGHGAARFAKDSWRRLNRDGLFVALRREEGASYALPIVMTIPLYLVFCLFVAEITLMLSTKVGTVYAAYAGARSAAVWDWLDEDRRDDRMRQSVVSALAPFTASGHERGGSAGKPAWDVTAHIDNYIDALESYSGSSVPQESMRVHWERVAARTSLELSIPERRRGGDISVRVTYRAPILFAGVAVFLDPDHRFPYELPITTTVKLTLERPVTPTGTMGIDYHAY
;
A
#
# COMPACT_ATOMS: atom_id res chain seq x y z
N MET A 1 -11.95 -9.58 -43.70
CA MET A 1 -10.84 -8.75 -43.19
C MET A 1 -11.44 -7.45 -42.71
N SER A 2 -11.85 -7.44 -41.45
CA SER A 2 -12.61 -6.33 -40.85
C SER A 2 -11.65 -5.55 -39.97
N GLY A 3 -11.38 -4.30 -40.34
CA GLY A 3 -10.45 -3.41 -39.65
C GLY A 3 -10.95 -3.10 -38.24
N LEU A 4 -10.25 -3.63 -37.24
CA LEU A 4 -10.38 -3.21 -35.85
C LEU A 4 -9.84 -1.78 -35.72
N HIS A 5 -10.74 -0.81 -35.67
CA HIS A 5 -10.42 0.54 -35.23
C HIS A 5 -10.00 0.49 -33.76
N VAL A 6 -8.68 0.42 -33.54
CA VAL A 6 -8.06 0.63 -32.22
C VAL A 6 -8.36 2.06 -31.81
N GLY A 7 -9.35 2.22 -30.92
CA GLY A 7 -9.69 3.50 -30.30
C GLY A 7 -8.46 4.02 -29.56
N ARG A 8 -7.84 5.07 -30.10
CA ARG A 8 -6.72 5.76 -29.46
C ARG A 8 -7.29 6.46 -28.22
N ILE A 9 -7.09 5.87 -27.05
CA ILE A 9 -7.41 6.52 -25.77
C ILE A 9 -6.45 7.69 -25.65
N VAL A 10 -6.92 8.87 -26.02
CA VAL A 10 -6.24 10.13 -25.74
C VAL A 10 -6.40 10.35 -24.24
N LEU A 11 -5.40 9.91 -23.47
CA LEU A 11 -5.28 10.27 -22.05
C LEU A 11 -5.23 11.80 -21.99
N SER A 12 -6.35 12.40 -21.64
CA SER A 12 -6.51 13.84 -21.54
C SER A 12 -5.56 14.39 -20.49
N GLU A 13 -5.29 15.69 -20.57
CA GLU A 13 -4.29 16.52 -19.88
C GLU A 13 -4.28 16.47 -18.32
N SER A 14 -4.97 15.52 -17.71
CA SER A 14 -5.06 15.31 -16.26
C SER A 14 -3.91 14.48 -15.66
N VAL A 15 -3.17 13.72 -16.48
CA VAL A 15 -1.97 12.97 -16.04
C VAL A 15 -0.84 13.86 -15.48
N PRO A 16 -0.45 15.00 -16.12
CA PRO A 16 0.60 15.86 -15.56
C PRO A 16 0.21 16.54 -14.24
N LEU A 17 -1.08 16.78 -14.00
CA LEU A 17 -1.57 17.33 -12.73
C LEU A 17 -1.41 16.33 -11.58
N CYS A 18 -1.72 15.06 -11.79
CA CYS A 18 -1.50 14.02 -10.78
C CYS A 18 -0.01 13.79 -10.49
N LEU A 19 0.84 13.78 -11.53
CA LEU A 19 2.28 13.60 -11.36
C LEU A 19 2.95 14.78 -10.65
N SER A 20 2.55 16.01 -10.96
CA SER A 20 3.04 17.21 -10.27
C SER A 20 2.60 17.26 -8.80
N TRP A 21 1.37 16.83 -8.49
CA TRP A 21 0.91 16.69 -7.10
C TRP A 21 1.67 15.62 -6.34
N ALA A 22 1.86 14.43 -6.92
CA ALA A 22 2.62 13.36 -6.30
C ALA A 22 4.09 13.75 -6.05
N ALA A 23 4.70 14.46 -7.00
CA ALA A 23 6.06 15.01 -6.85
C ALA A 23 6.12 16.08 -5.76
N ALA A 24 5.17 17.01 -5.71
CA ALA A 24 5.11 18.06 -4.69
C ALA A 24 4.92 17.48 -3.28
N VAL A 25 4.02 16.49 -3.13
CA VAL A 25 3.81 15.78 -1.86
C VAL A 25 5.05 14.99 -1.47
N SER A 26 5.72 14.32 -2.41
CA SER A 26 6.95 13.57 -2.13
C SER A 26 8.10 14.50 -1.72
N LEU A 27 8.24 15.66 -2.37
CA LEU A 27 9.26 16.66 -2.05
C LEU A 27 8.98 17.30 -0.69
N TRP A 28 7.70 17.55 -0.38
CA TRP A 28 7.26 18.05 0.92
C TRP A 28 7.47 17.02 2.04
N LEU A 29 7.14 15.75 1.81
CA LEU A 29 7.39 14.65 2.75
C LEU A 29 8.89 14.43 2.95
N TRP A 30 9.71 14.50 1.91
CA TRP A 30 11.16 14.40 2.02
C TRP A 30 11.76 15.59 2.76
N ALA A 31 11.29 16.81 2.48
CA ALA A 31 11.72 18.03 3.16
C ALA A 31 11.29 18.04 4.64
N THR A 32 10.08 17.61 4.96
CA THR A 32 9.60 17.47 6.34
C THR A 32 10.25 16.30 7.07
N TRP A 33 10.64 15.23 6.37
CA TRP A 33 11.38 14.11 6.95
C TRP A 33 12.85 14.45 7.23
N ARG A 34 13.56 15.08 6.29
CA ARG A 34 14.92 15.62 6.54
C ARG A 34 14.88 16.74 7.56
N GLY A 35 13.89 17.61 7.46
CA GLY A 35 13.58 18.65 8.44
C GLY A 35 13.28 18.05 9.80
N GLY A 36 12.57 16.93 9.88
CA GLY A 36 12.23 16.22 11.11
C GLY A 36 13.41 15.48 11.72
N HIS A 37 14.30 14.88 10.93
CA HIS A 37 15.55 14.31 11.45
C HIS A 37 16.53 15.39 11.90
N GLY A 38 16.62 16.48 11.15
CA GLY A 38 17.36 17.69 11.51
C GLY A 38 16.80 18.30 12.79
N ALA A 39 15.48 18.48 12.87
CA ALA A 39 14.76 19.04 14.02
C ALA A 39 14.77 18.09 15.21
N ALA A 40 14.77 16.77 15.04
CA ALA A 40 14.85 15.81 16.14
C ALA A 40 16.27 15.71 16.68
N ARG A 41 17.29 15.74 15.83
CA ARG A 41 18.70 15.84 16.27
C ARG A 41 18.97 17.20 16.89
N PHE A 42 18.49 18.27 16.27
CA PHE A 42 18.58 19.63 16.79
C PHE A 42 17.77 19.77 18.07
N ALA A 43 16.59 19.18 18.20
CA ALA A 43 15.80 19.21 19.44
C ALA A 43 16.44 18.32 20.50
N LYS A 44 17.02 17.17 20.16
CA LYS A 44 17.75 16.32 21.13
C LYS A 44 19.04 16.98 21.59
N ASP A 45 19.81 17.56 20.69
CA ASP A 45 21.06 18.24 20.98
C ASP A 45 20.81 19.60 21.63
N SER A 46 19.78 20.34 21.20
CA SER A 46 19.32 21.55 21.86
C SER A 46 18.73 21.23 23.22
N TRP A 47 17.95 20.16 23.41
CA TRP A 47 17.42 19.75 24.71
C TRP A 47 18.53 19.28 25.67
N ARG A 48 19.58 18.65 25.14
CA ARG A 48 20.79 18.31 25.92
C ARG A 48 21.66 19.52 26.24
N ARG A 49 21.71 20.53 25.36
CA ARG A 49 22.47 21.79 25.55
C ARG A 49 21.69 22.86 26.31
N LEU A 50 20.37 22.82 26.26
CA LEU A 50 19.44 23.47 27.17
C LEU A 50 19.53 22.73 28.49
N ASN A 51 20.65 22.95 29.17
CA ASN A 51 20.76 22.73 30.59
C ASN A 51 19.51 23.35 31.22
N ARG A 52 18.76 22.60 32.04
CA ARG A 52 17.49 23.07 32.63
C ARG A 52 17.65 24.48 33.22
N ASP A 53 18.81 24.75 33.79
CA ASP A 53 19.20 26.01 34.39
C ASP A 53 19.28 27.18 33.39
N GLY A 54 19.70 26.95 32.15
CA GLY A 54 19.79 27.97 31.10
C GLY A 54 18.43 28.39 30.54
N LEU A 55 17.48 27.46 30.43
CA LEU A 55 16.10 27.76 30.03
C LEU A 55 15.41 28.64 31.08
N PHE A 56 15.57 28.33 32.37
CA PHE A 56 14.99 29.12 33.46
C PHE A 56 15.64 30.51 33.59
N VAL A 57 16.94 30.65 33.28
CA VAL A 57 17.62 31.95 33.27
C VAL A 57 17.21 32.81 32.07
N ALA A 58 17.04 32.22 30.89
CA ALA A 58 16.54 32.93 29.70
C ALA A 58 15.07 33.38 29.88
N LEU A 59 14.22 32.53 30.46
CA LEU A 59 12.83 32.86 30.81
C LEU A 59 12.70 34.00 31.83
N ARG A 60 13.75 34.26 32.63
CA ARG A 60 13.76 35.32 33.63
C ARG A 60 14.14 36.70 33.09
N ARG A 61 14.67 36.79 31.85
CA ARG A 61 15.35 38.02 31.40
C ARG A 61 14.74 38.76 30.20
N GLU A 62 13.69 38.29 29.54
CA GLU A 62 13.25 38.95 28.29
C GLU A 62 11.74 39.21 28.16
N GLU A 63 11.41 40.50 27.96
CA GLU A 63 10.09 41.05 27.60
C GLU A 63 9.58 40.59 26.21
N GLY A 64 10.39 39.85 25.44
CA GLY A 64 10.02 39.29 24.12
C GLY A 64 9.86 37.77 24.06
N ALA A 65 10.28 37.03 25.09
CA ALA A 65 10.23 35.55 25.10
C ALA A 65 8.81 34.98 25.24
N SER A 66 7.86 35.79 25.71
CA SER A 66 6.46 35.41 25.89
C SER A 66 5.74 35.06 24.57
N TYR A 67 6.16 35.63 23.44
CA TYR A 67 5.55 35.36 22.13
C TYR A 67 6.13 34.12 21.43
N ALA A 68 7.40 33.80 21.67
CA ALA A 68 8.06 32.65 21.05
C ALA A 68 7.71 31.32 21.75
N LEU A 69 7.48 31.34 23.06
CA LEU A 69 7.22 30.13 23.85
C LEU A 69 5.96 29.36 23.39
N PRO A 70 4.80 29.99 23.16
CA PRO A 70 3.63 29.29 22.63
C PRO A 70 3.91 28.66 21.26
N ILE A 71 4.66 29.34 20.38
CA ILE A 71 4.99 28.83 19.05
C ILE A 71 5.85 27.57 19.13
N VAL A 72 6.91 27.60 19.94
CA VAL A 72 7.80 26.45 20.14
C VAL A 72 7.05 25.26 20.75
N MET A 73 6.07 25.49 21.62
CA MET A 73 5.26 24.42 22.21
C MET A 73 4.17 23.88 21.28
N THR A 74 3.58 24.73 20.42
CA THR A 74 2.48 24.35 19.53
C THR A 74 2.96 23.64 18.25
N ILE A 75 4.11 24.03 17.70
CA ILE A 75 4.69 23.40 16.50
C ILE A 75 4.77 21.86 16.61
N PRO A 76 5.35 21.25 17.66
CA PRO A 76 5.43 19.79 17.75
C PRO A 76 4.05 19.14 17.84
N LEU A 77 3.08 19.78 18.51
CA LEU A 77 1.71 19.28 18.59
C LEU A 77 1.03 19.28 17.21
N TYR A 78 1.16 20.37 16.45
CA TYR A 78 0.67 20.45 15.08
C TYR A 78 1.35 19.43 14.17
N LEU A 79 2.66 19.22 14.32
CA LEU A 79 3.38 18.24 13.53
C LEU A 79 2.88 16.82 13.78
N VAL A 80 2.69 16.42 15.05
CA VAL A 80 2.10 15.12 15.39
C VAL A 80 0.70 14.98 14.79
N PHE A 81 -0.12 16.02 14.87
CA PHE A 81 -1.45 16.03 14.27
C PHE A 81 -1.41 15.87 12.74
N CYS A 82 -0.53 16.58 12.03
CA CYS A 82 -0.36 16.43 10.59
C CYS A 82 0.09 15.01 10.21
N LEU A 83 1.04 14.43 10.95
CA LEU A 83 1.48 13.05 10.73
C LEU A 83 0.37 12.04 10.99
N PHE A 84 -0.47 12.28 12.01
CA PHE A 84 -1.64 11.47 12.30
C PHE A 84 -2.65 11.47 11.15
N VAL A 85 -2.95 12.64 10.58
CA VAL A 85 -3.83 12.76 9.40
C VAL A 85 -3.24 12.05 8.18
N ALA A 86 -1.94 12.19 7.94
CA ALA A 86 -1.25 11.49 6.85
C ALA A 86 -1.32 9.97 7.02
N GLU A 87 -1.09 9.45 8.23
CA GLU A 87 -1.19 8.02 8.55
C GLU A 87 -2.60 7.47 8.30
N ILE A 88 -3.64 8.16 8.79
CA ILE A 88 -5.04 7.75 8.56
C ILE A 88 -5.35 7.71 7.06
N THR A 89 -4.86 8.69 6.30
CA THR A 89 -5.08 8.75 4.85
C THR A 89 -4.42 7.57 4.15
N LEU A 90 -3.20 7.18 4.55
CA LEU A 90 -2.52 6.00 4.03
C LEU A 90 -3.27 4.71 4.40
N MET A 91 -3.73 4.57 5.64
CA MET A 91 -4.54 3.44 6.08
C MET A 91 -5.86 3.34 5.29
N LEU A 92 -6.52 4.46 5.02
CA LEU A 92 -7.75 4.50 4.23
C LEU A 92 -7.48 4.08 2.78
N SER A 93 -6.39 4.56 2.18
CA SER A 93 -5.95 4.13 0.85
C SER A 93 -5.71 2.62 0.79
N THR A 94 -5.01 2.07 1.78
CA THR A 94 -4.80 0.63 1.91
C THR A 94 -6.12 -0.12 2.10
N LYS A 95 -7.08 0.42 2.86
CA LYS A 95 -8.41 -0.19 2.99
C LYS A 95 -9.13 -0.29 1.64
N VAL A 96 -9.14 0.78 0.84
CA VAL A 96 -9.67 0.77 -0.53
C VAL A 96 -8.95 -0.28 -1.37
N GLY A 97 -7.62 -0.33 -1.29
CA GLY A 97 -6.81 -1.34 -1.96
C GLY A 97 -7.18 -2.77 -1.57
N THR A 98 -7.41 -3.07 -0.29
CA THR A 98 -7.81 -4.42 0.14
C THR A 98 -9.19 -4.83 -0.35
N VAL A 99 -10.13 -3.89 -0.50
CA VAL A 99 -11.44 -4.15 -1.10
C VAL A 99 -11.30 -4.51 -2.56
N TYR A 100 -10.53 -3.72 -3.30
CA TYR A 100 -10.27 -3.97 -4.71
C TYR A 100 -9.51 -5.29 -4.93
N ALA A 101 -8.51 -5.57 -4.10
CA ALA A 101 -7.74 -6.80 -4.15
C ALA A 101 -8.59 -8.03 -3.82
N ALA A 102 -9.48 -7.96 -2.82
CA ALA A 102 -10.41 -9.05 -2.50
C ALA A 102 -11.37 -9.34 -3.65
N TYR A 103 -11.86 -8.29 -4.32
CA TYR A 103 -12.71 -8.44 -5.50
C TYR A 103 -11.94 -9.05 -6.68
N ALA A 104 -10.73 -8.57 -6.97
CA ALA A 104 -9.87 -9.12 -8.02
C ALA A 104 -9.53 -10.59 -7.76
N GLY A 105 -9.20 -10.93 -6.50
CA GLY A 105 -8.98 -12.30 -6.05
C GLY A 105 -10.20 -13.19 -6.25
N ALA A 106 -11.39 -12.73 -5.84
CA ALA A 106 -12.62 -13.49 -6.02
C ALA A 106 -12.96 -13.73 -7.50
N ARG A 107 -12.75 -12.74 -8.38
CA ARG A 107 -12.94 -12.92 -9.83
C ARG A 107 -11.91 -13.87 -10.43
N SER A 108 -10.64 -13.74 -10.05
CA SER A 108 -9.58 -14.65 -10.50
C SER A 108 -9.88 -16.08 -10.06
N ALA A 109 -10.22 -16.28 -8.79
CA ALA A 109 -10.57 -17.59 -8.27
C ALA A 109 -11.80 -18.18 -8.97
N ALA A 110 -12.84 -17.38 -9.24
CA ALA A 110 -14.02 -17.84 -9.99
C ALA A 110 -13.68 -18.29 -11.42
N VAL A 111 -12.75 -17.61 -12.10
CA VAL A 111 -12.31 -17.97 -13.46
C VAL A 111 -11.40 -19.20 -13.44
N TRP A 112 -10.47 -19.29 -12.50
CA TRP A 112 -9.54 -20.43 -12.49
C TRP A 112 -10.15 -21.70 -11.87
N ASP A 113 -11.17 -21.59 -11.02
CA ASP A 113 -11.90 -22.75 -10.49
C ASP A 113 -12.51 -23.64 -11.58
N TRP A 114 -12.91 -23.07 -12.72
CA TRP A 114 -13.46 -23.84 -13.82
C TRP A 114 -12.42 -24.29 -14.84
N LEU A 115 -11.32 -23.54 -14.99
CA LEU A 115 -10.32 -23.79 -16.03
C LEU A 115 -9.24 -24.77 -15.56
N ASP A 116 -8.64 -24.50 -14.42
CA ASP A 116 -7.53 -25.28 -13.85
C ASP A 116 -7.47 -25.03 -12.33
N GLU A 117 -8.01 -25.99 -11.57
CA GLU A 117 -8.09 -25.89 -10.12
C GLU A 117 -6.70 -25.80 -9.46
N ASP A 118 -5.70 -26.47 -10.02
CA ASP A 118 -4.35 -26.51 -9.45
C ASP A 118 -3.68 -25.13 -9.51
N ARG A 119 -3.99 -24.33 -10.54
CA ARG A 119 -3.48 -22.96 -10.71
C ARG A 119 -4.34 -21.89 -10.07
N ARG A 120 -5.53 -22.23 -9.58
CA ARG A 120 -6.51 -21.27 -9.04
C ARG A 120 -5.93 -20.42 -7.92
N ASP A 121 -5.31 -21.07 -6.94
CA ASP A 121 -4.84 -20.39 -5.74
C ASP A 121 -3.66 -19.46 -6.05
N ASP A 122 -2.77 -19.85 -6.97
CA ASP A 122 -1.64 -19.04 -7.42
C ASP A 122 -2.11 -17.82 -8.22
N ARG A 123 -3.04 -18.01 -9.16
CA ARG A 123 -3.61 -16.91 -9.95
C ARG A 123 -4.47 -15.97 -9.11
N MET A 124 -5.14 -16.49 -8.08
CA MET A 124 -5.82 -15.67 -7.07
C MET A 124 -4.80 -14.82 -6.30
N ARG A 125 -3.75 -15.43 -5.74
CA ARG A 125 -2.68 -14.73 -5.00
C ARG A 125 -2.03 -13.64 -5.85
N GLN A 126 -1.68 -13.97 -7.08
CA GLN A 126 -1.14 -13.02 -8.06
C GLN A 126 -2.08 -11.83 -8.22
N SER A 127 -3.36 -12.06 -8.52
CA SER A 127 -4.32 -10.97 -8.75
C SER A 127 -4.51 -10.05 -7.53
N VAL A 128 -4.51 -10.61 -6.32
CA VAL A 128 -4.62 -9.84 -5.07
C VAL A 128 -3.39 -8.95 -4.91
N VAL A 129 -2.18 -9.51 -5.00
CA VAL A 129 -0.94 -8.76 -4.76
C VAL A 129 -0.77 -7.66 -5.81
N SER A 130 -1.02 -7.96 -7.09
CA SER A 130 -0.98 -6.97 -8.17
C SER A 130 -1.97 -5.83 -7.95
N ALA A 131 -3.19 -6.14 -7.50
CA ALA A 131 -4.23 -5.16 -7.24
C ALA A 131 -3.95 -4.32 -5.98
N LEU A 132 -3.30 -4.90 -4.98
CA LEU A 132 -3.00 -4.24 -3.71
C LEU A 132 -1.72 -3.38 -3.76
N ALA A 133 -0.73 -3.79 -4.54
CA ALA A 133 0.58 -3.14 -4.64
C ALA A 133 0.53 -1.60 -4.75
N PRO A 134 -0.31 -0.97 -5.60
CA PRO A 134 -0.32 0.50 -5.72
C PRO A 134 -0.91 1.23 -4.51
N PHE A 135 -1.65 0.55 -3.63
CA PHE A 135 -2.29 1.15 -2.45
C PHE A 135 -1.47 0.99 -1.16
N THR A 136 -0.28 0.42 -1.28
CA THR A 136 0.58 0.12 -0.13
C THR A 136 1.84 0.94 -0.21
N ALA A 137 2.26 1.49 0.93
CA ALA A 137 3.53 2.17 1.04
C ALA A 137 4.64 1.16 1.37
N SER A 138 5.60 0.97 0.47
CA SER A 138 6.88 0.32 0.82
C SER A 138 7.86 1.36 1.37
N GLY A 139 7.70 1.71 2.63
CA GLY A 139 8.77 2.40 3.35
C GLY A 139 10.04 1.55 3.40
N HIS A 140 11.21 2.20 3.30
CA HIS A 140 12.49 1.57 3.64
C HIS A 140 12.45 1.06 5.08
N GLU A 141 12.91 -0.17 5.29
CA GLU A 141 12.90 -0.94 6.53
C GLU A 141 13.43 -0.21 7.75
N ARG A 142 12.54 0.51 8.42
CA ARG A 142 12.69 0.76 9.86
C ARG A 142 11.47 0.18 10.57
N GLY A 143 11.31 -1.14 10.47
CA GLY A 143 10.84 -1.82 11.68
C GLY A 143 10.14 -3.15 11.63
N GLY A 144 9.84 -3.73 10.48
CA GLY A 144 9.22 -5.05 10.45
C GLY A 144 9.84 -5.91 9.38
N SER A 145 10.30 -7.10 9.73
CA SER A 145 10.46 -8.14 8.74
C SER A 145 9.05 -8.45 8.23
N ALA A 146 8.76 -8.09 6.98
CA ALA A 146 7.50 -8.46 6.34
C ALA A 146 7.28 -9.99 6.38
N GLY A 147 8.36 -10.74 6.61
CA GLY A 147 8.45 -12.19 6.50
C GLY A 147 8.89 -12.57 5.10
N LYS A 148 9.05 -13.87 4.86
CA LYS A 148 9.13 -14.41 3.51
C LYS A 148 7.70 -14.62 3.00
N PRO A 149 7.36 -14.27 1.75
CA PRO A 149 6.08 -14.64 1.18
C PRO A 149 5.90 -16.16 1.23
N ALA A 150 4.65 -16.62 1.42
CA ALA A 150 4.33 -18.04 1.49
C ALA A 150 4.42 -18.78 0.14
N TRP A 151 4.72 -18.06 -0.94
CA TRP A 151 4.75 -18.54 -2.32
C TRP A 151 5.83 -17.80 -3.13
N ASP A 152 6.19 -18.33 -4.31
CA ASP A 152 7.19 -17.71 -5.17
C ASP A 152 6.59 -16.56 -6.00
N VAL A 153 6.86 -15.34 -5.55
CA VAL A 153 6.33 -14.11 -6.18
C VAL A 153 7.19 -13.68 -7.38
N THR A 154 8.42 -14.19 -7.48
CA THR A 154 9.47 -13.68 -8.37
C THR A 154 9.08 -13.78 -9.84
N ALA A 155 8.63 -14.97 -10.27
CA ALA A 155 8.24 -15.21 -11.66
C ALA A 155 7.08 -14.29 -12.11
N HIS A 156 6.17 -13.96 -11.19
CA HIS A 156 5.04 -13.09 -11.48
C HIS A 156 5.42 -11.63 -11.55
N ILE A 157 6.35 -11.19 -10.70
CA ILE A 157 6.88 -9.83 -10.73
C ILE A 157 7.60 -9.59 -12.05
N ASP A 158 8.40 -10.57 -12.50
CA ASP A 158 9.19 -10.45 -13.72
C ASP A 158 8.29 -10.29 -14.95
N ASN A 159 7.25 -11.13 -15.07
CA ASN A 159 6.24 -11.00 -16.12
C ASN A 159 5.51 -9.64 -16.09
N TYR A 160 5.26 -9.08 -14.90
CA TYR A 160 4.62 -7.77 -14.77
C TYR A 160 5.56 -6.62 -15.15
N ILE A 161 6.83 -6.69 -14.76
CA ILE A 161 7.86 -5.73 -15.14
C ILE A 161 8.04 -5.74 -16.65
N ASP A 162 8.15 -6.91 -17.28
CA ASP A 162 8.30 -7.04 -18.73
C ASP A 162 7.12 -6.42 -19.47
N ALA A 163 5.89 -6.67 -18.99
CA ALA A 163 4.68 -6.05 -19.56
C ALA A 163 4.68 -4.52 -19.39
N LEU A 164 5.15 -4.01 -18.25
CA LEU A 164 5.22 -2.57 -17.96
C LEU A 164 6.30 -1.88 -18.79
N GLU A 165 7.48 -2.50 -18.96
CA GLU A 165 8.55 -2.01 -19.82
C GLU A 165 8.12 -2.02 -21.29
N SER A 166 7.45 -3.09 -21.73
CA SER A 166 6.88 -3.20 -23.08
C SER A 166 5.83 -2.10 -23.35
N TYR A 167 4.97 -1.82 -22.38
CA TYR A 167 3.93 -0.79 -22.52
C TYR A 167 4.49 0.64 -22.44
N SER A 168 5.42 0.90 -21.51
CA SER A 168 5.95 2.24 -21.26
C SER A 168 7.05 2.65 -22.24
N GLY A 169 7.76 1.68 -22.83
CA GLY A 169 8.96 1.93 -23.63
C GLY A 169 10.15 2.43 -22.81
N SER A 170 10.10 2.35 -21.48
CA SER A 170 11.15 2.82 -20.56
C SER A 170 11.57 1.72 -19.61
N SER A 171 12.84 1.71 -19.21
CA SER A 171 13.33 0.78 -18.20
C SER A 171 12.76 1.12 -16.83
N VAL A 172 12.34 0.08 -16.11
CA VAL A 172 11.73 0.21 -14.79
C VAL A 172 12.79 -0.17 -13.75
N PRO A 173 12.85 0.48 -12.57
CA PRO A 173 13.78 0.09 -11.50
C PRO A 173 13.37 -1.25 -10.89
N GLN A 174 13.78 -2.34 -11.54
CA GLN A 174 13.30 -3.70 -11.28
C GLN A 174 13.49 -4.13 -9.82
N GLU A 175 14.66 -3.84 -9.23
CA GLU A 175 14.97 -4.20 -7.85
C GLU A 175 14.01 -3.54 -6.84
N SER A 176 13.72 -2.25 -7.04
CA SER A 176 12.79 -1.52 -6.16
C SER A 176 11.38 -2.10 -6.25
N MET A 177 10.94 -2.49 -7.46
CA MET A 177 9.64 -3.12 -7.67
C MET A 177 9.57 -4.54 -7.09
N ARG A 178 10.62 -5.35 -7.26
CA ARG A 178 10.71 -6.69 -6.68
C ARG A 178 10.59 -6.64 -5.16
N VAL A 179 11.41 -5.80 -4.52
CA VAL A 179 11.37 -5.60 -3.07
C VAL A 179 10.01 -5.08 -2.59
N HIS A 180 9.37 -4.16 -3.35
CA HIS A 180 8.03 -3.69 -3.02
C HIS A 180 7.00 -4.82 -3.03
N TRP A 181 6.95 -5.59 -4.12
CA TRP A 181 5.97 -6.66 -4.30
C TRP A 181 6.17 -7.82 -3.33
N GLU A 182 7.41 -8.23 -3.07
CA GLU A 182 7.72 -9.25 -2.08
C GLU A 182 7.22 -8.84 -0.69
N ARG A 183 7.41 -7.58 -0.31
CA ARG A 183 6.92 -7.05 0.97
C ARG A 183 5.39 -7.02 1.04
N VAL A 184 4.72 -6.65 -0.05
CA VAL A 184 3.25 -6.68 -0.14
C VAL A 184 2.76 -8.11 0.01
N ALA A 185 3.34 -9.05 -0.72
CA ALA A 185 2.98 -10.47 -0.67
C ALA A 185 3.22 -11.07 0.72
N ALA A 186 4.35 -10.77 1.37
CA ALA A 186 4.66 -11.27 2.71
C ALA A 186 3.72 -10.72 3.80
N ARG A 187 3.17 -9.52 3.62
CA ARG A 187 2.17 -8.93 4.53
C ARG A 187 0.72 -9.32 4.24
N THR A 188 0.47 -10.00 3.12
CA THR A 188 -0.88 -10.37 2.70
C THR A 188 -1.15 -11.83 2.99
N SER A 189 -2.23 -12.11 3.72
CA SER A 189 -2.78 -13.45 3.88
C SER A 189 -4.16 -13.56 3.22
N LEU A 190 -4.47 -14.76 2.73
CA LEU A 190 -5.62 -15.05 1.91
C LEU A 190 -6.34 -16.30 2.41
N GLU A 191 -7.65 -16.20 2.51
CA GLU A 191 -8.52 -17.34 2.79
C GLU A 191 -9.60 -17.40 1.71
N LEU A 192 -9.66 -18.53 1.01
CA LEU A 192 -10.67 -18.81 0.00
C LEU A 192 -11.70 -19.79 0.58
N SER A 193 -12.99 -19.48 0.41
CA SER A 193 -14.09 -20.36 0.80
C SER A 193 -15.08 -20.49 -0.36
N ILE A 194 -15.27 -21.73 -0.83
CA ILE A 194 -16.23 -22.09 -1.86
C ILE A 194 -17.15 -23.18 -1.26
N PRO A 195 -18.21 -22.80 -0.53
CA PRO A 195 -19.10 -23.76 0.12
C PRO A 195 -19.81 -24.66 -0.88
N GLU A 196 -20.19 -24.13 -2.04
CA GLU A 196 -20.89 -24.88 -3.08
C GLU A 196 -20.27 -24.63 -4.45
N ARG A 197 -19.58 -25.63 -5.01
CA ARG A 197 -18.97 -25.58 -6.36
C ARG A 197 -19.99 -25.79 -7.49
N ARG A 198 -21.20 -25.27 -7.33
CA ARG A 198 -22.26 -25.32 -8.34
C ARG A 198 -22.49 -23.93 -8.93
N ARG A 199 -23.08 -23.88 -10.12
CA ARG A 199 -23.49 -22.61 -10.73
C ARG A 199 -24.44 -21.87 -9.79
N GLY A 200 -24.21 -20.58 -9.59
CA GLY A 200 -24.97 -19.78 -8.63
C GLY A 200 -24.56 -19.98 -7.17
N GLY A 201 -23.59 -20.84 -6.88
CA GLY A 201 -22.95 -20.90 -5.57
C GLY A 201 -22.10 -19.66 -5.33
N ASP A 202 -21.85 -19.34 -4.07
CA ASP A 202 -21.03 -18.19 -3.70
C ASP A 202 -19.56 -18.59 -3.55
N ILE A 203 -18.67 -17.72 -4.00
CA ILE A 203 -17.24 -17.73 -3.70
C ILE A 203 -16.92 -16.56 -2.77
N SER A 204 -16.27 -16.85 -1.65
CA SER A 204 -15.85 -15.85 -0.67
C SER A 204 -14.34 -15.81 -0.59
N VAL A 205 -13.76 -14.64 -0.83
CA VAL A 205 -12.32 -14.39 -0.64
C VAL A 205 -12.15 -13.39 0.48
N ARG A 206 -11.40 -13.80 1.51
CA ARG A 206 -10.97 -12.92 2.59
C ARG A 206 -9.49 -12.58 2.40
N VAL A 207 -9.22 -11.29 2.33
CA VAL A 207 -7.87 -10.72 2.26
C VAL A 207 -7.59 -10.04 3.58
N THR A 208 -6.47 -10.39 4.21
CA THR A 208 -5.96 -9.69 5.38
C THR A 208 -4.59 -9.12 5.03
N TYR A 209 -4.46 -7.80 5.09
CA TYR A 209 -3.19 -7.11 4.89
C TYR A 209 -2.71 -6.52 6.20
N ARG A 210 -1.46 -6.81 6.57
CA ARG A 210 -0.80 -6.22 7.74
C ARG A 210 -0.23 -4.86 7.36
N ALA A 211 -0.99 -3.79 7.56
CA ALA A 211 -0.59 -2.44 7.17
C ALA A 211 0.45 -1.88 8.16
N PRO A 212 1.66 -1.51 7.70
CA PRO A 212 2.66 -0.93 8.59
C PRO A 212 2.26 0.49 9.00
N ILE A 213 2.41 0.82 10.28
CA ILE A 213 2.26 2.20 10.76
C ILE A 213 3.60 2.91 10.57
N LEU A 214 3.63 3.94 9.72
CA LEU A 214 4.90 4.57 9.32
C LEU A 214 5.45 5.52 10.39
N PHE A 215 4.56 6.21 11.13
CA PHE A 215 4.97 7.17 12.15
C PHE A 215 4.86 6.58 13.57
N ALA A 216 6.00 6.34 14.22
CA ALA A 216 6.05 5.77 15.57
C ALA A 216 5.29 6.57 16.63
N GLY A 217 5.25 7.91 16.53
CA GLY A 217 4.47 8.75 17.44
C GLY A 217 2.95 8.56 17.28
N VAL A 218 2.51 8.18 16.08
CA VAL A 218 1.11 7.85 15.78
C VAL A 218 0.78 6.42 16.20
N ALA A 219 1.73 5.51 16.07
CA ALA A 219 1.55 4.10 16.44
C ALA A 219 1.11 3.91 17.90
N VAL A 220 1.59 4.72 18.83
CA VAL A 220 1.16 4.72 20.25
C VAL A 220 -0.35 4.91 20.40
N PHE A 221 -1.00 5.63 19.48
CA PHE A 221 -2.44 5.86 19.52
C PHE A 221 -3.26 4.82 18.75
N LEU A 222 -2.66 4.16 17.76
CA LEU A 222 -3.37 3.27 16.84
C LEU A 222 -3.13 1.78 17.13
N ASP A 223 -1.99 1.42 17.71
CA ASP A 223 -1.65 0.06 18.11
C ASP A 223 -1.73 -0.06 19.65
N PRO A 224 -2.81 -0.65 20.20
CA PRO A 224 -2.95 -0.80 21.64
C PRO A 224 -1.88 -1.73 22.24
N ASP A 225 -1.30 -2.64 21.44
CA ASP A 225 -0.32 -3.61 21.94
C ASP A 225 1.10 -3.02 21.98
N HIS A 226 1.33 -1.89 21.31
CA HIS A 226 2.62 -1.19 21.22
C HIS A 226 3.77 -2.12 20.84
N ARG A 227 3.50 -3.15 20.03
CA ARG A 227 4.49 -4.15 19.65
C ARG A 227 5.13 -3.75 18.34
N PHE A 228 6.45 -3.67 18.34
CA PHE A 228 7.21 -3.44 17.12
C PHE A 228 7.40 -4.76 16.35
N PRO A 229 7.18 -4.80 15.02
CA PRO A 229 6.68 -3.72 14.16
C PRO A 229 5.23 -3.33 14.45
N TYR A 230 4.96 -2.03 14.44
CA TYR A 230 3.60 -1.51 14.52
C TYR A 230 2.86 -1.83 13.20
N GLU A 231 1.99 -2.83 13.24
CA GLU A 231 1.18 -3.25 12.09
C GLU A 231 -0.29 -3.32 12.50
N LEU A 232 -1.16 -2.78 11.65
CA LEU A 232 -2.61 -2.87 11.83
C LEU A 232 -3.19 -3.86 10.80
N PRO A 233 -3.80 -4.98 11.23
CA PRO A 233 -4.41 -5.91 10.29
C PRO A 233 -5.69 -5.31 9.70
N ILE A 234 -5.72 -5.16 8.37
CA ILE A 234 -6.88 -4.73 7.61
C ILE A 234 -7.45 -5.95 6.90
N THR A 235 -8.60 -6.44 7.38
CA THR A 235 -9.31 -7.57 6.78
C THR A 235 -10.50 -7.09 5.95
N THR A 236 -10.63 -7.65 4.76
CA THR A 236 -11.75 -7.43 3.86
C THR A 236 -12.22 -8.77 3.29
N THR A 237 -13.53 -9.03 3.33
CA THR A 237 -14.13 -10.23 2.74
C THR A 237 -15.07 -9.80 1.63
N VAL A 238 -14.89 -10.38 0.45
CA VAL A 238 -15.78 -10.19 -0.69
C VAL A 238 -16.44 -11.51 -1.03
N LYS A 239 -17.75 -11.47 -1.29
CA LYS A 239 -18.53 -12.60 -1.79
C LYS A 239 -18.98 -12.29 -3.21
N LEU A 240 -18.77 -13.22 -4.13
CA LEU A 240 -19.27 -13.16 -5.49
C LEU A 240 -20.05 -14.42 -5.81
N THR A 241 -21.05 -14.31 -6.67
CA THR A 241 -21.77 -15.46 -7.18
C THR A 241 -21.00 -16.06 -8.36
N LEU A 242 -20.87 -17.40 -8.40
CA LEU A 242 -20.19 -18.13 -9.47
C LEU A 242 -21.03 -18.11 -10.75
N GLU A 243 -20.66 -17.18 -11.63
CA GLU A 243 -21.16 -17.08 -13.00
C GLU A 243 -20.44 -18.11 -13.90
N ARG A 244 -20.93 -19.36 -13.91
CA ARG A 244 -20.42 -20.36 -14.88
C ARG A 244 -21.05 -20.16 -16.26
N PRO A 245 -20.27 -20.19 -17.35
CA PRO A 245 -20.81 -20.14 -18.71
C PRO A 245 -21.72 -21.35 -18.97
N VAL A 246 -22.81 -21.13 -19.70
CA VAL A 246 -23.80 -22.17 -20.09
C VAL A 246 -23.55 -22.62 -21.51
N THR A 247 -22.29 -22.84 -21.87
CA THR A 247 -21.96 -23.38 -23.19
C THR A 247 -21.95 -24.92 -23.11
N PRO A 248 -22.41 -25.64 -24.15
CA PRO A 248 -22.38 -27.11 -24.17
C PRO A 248 -20.96 -27.67 -23.99
N THR A 249 -19.96 -26.90 -24.40
CA THR A 249 -18.53 -27.21 -24.26
C THR A 249 -17.93 -26.74 -22.94
N GLY A 250 -18.65 -25.95 -22.13
CA GLY A 250 -18.14 -25.35 -20.90
C GLY A 250 -17.08 -24.25 -21.09
N THR A 251 -16.76 -23.88 -22.34
CA THR A 251 -15.72 -22.88 -22.66
C THR A 251 -16.31 -21.49 -22.87
N MET A 252 -15.56 -20.44 -22.49
CA MET A 252 -15.94 -19.03 -22.72
C MET A 252 -15.64 -18.53 -24.15
N GLY A 253 -15.18 -19.41 -25.06
CA GLY A 253 -14.73 -19.01 -26.40
C GLY A 253 -13.42 -18.20 -26.42
N ILE A 254 -12.76 -18.06 -25.28
CA ILE A 254 -11.43 -17.47 -25.12
C ILE A 254 -10.44 -18.62 -24.91
N ASP A 255 -9.36 -18.64 -25.69
CA ASP A 255 -8.26 -19.60 -25.51
C ASP A 255 -7.33 -19.12 -24.39
N TYR A 256 -7.34 -19.84 -23.27
CA TYR A 256 -6.54 -19.50 -22.10
C TYR A 256 -5.18 -20.21 -22.06
N HIS A 257 -4.88 -21.10 -23.02
CA HIS A 257 -3.62 -21.85 -23.05
C HIS A 257 -2.43 -21.01 -23.56
N ALA A 258 -2.68 -19.81 -24.07
CA ALA A 258 -1.65 -18.90 -24.57
C ALA A 258 -0.94 -18.08 -23.48
N TYR A 259 -1.32 -18.21 -22.20
CA TYR A 259 -0.87 -17.36 -21.06
C TYR A 259 -0.58 -18.17 -19.78
#